data_AF-A0A973A3P0-F1
#
_entry.id   AF-A0A973A3P0-F1
#
_cell.length_a   1.000
_cell.length_b   1.000
_cell.length_c   1.000
_cell.angle_alpha   90.00
_cell.angle_beta   90.00
_cell.angle_gamma   90.00
#
_symmetry.space_group_name_H-M   'P 1'
#
loop_
_entity.id
_entity.type
_entity.pdbx_description
1 polymer ?
#
loop_
_entity_poly.entity_id
_entity_poly.type
_entity_poly.pdbx_seq_one_letter_code
_entity_poly.pdbx_strand_id
1 'polypeptide(L)'
;MLKPKRKITRKEIQVDPMLETMGNVQKHFETHKQSYTRYGSGLLILIIALVFFNNKQDTAQLEANAALGRAMIVWESKDWDNAEFQFELLTDEFGHTKSGKLGNYYLGLIYMQKGNKETALKALNEFVSKNDYPMLESNARIQLAEIYKSNNDLANAIKHLRQVDKIKCSSSQKHSAKIYLAELLLDSEKTDEAEEIVKKILAEDDVSDFNKNRAQQIFGMITG
;
A
#
# COMPACT_ATOMS: atom_id res chain seq x y z
N MET A 1 -65.55 38.39 -30.57
CA MET A 1 -64.30 39.19 -30.54
C MET A 1 -63.12 38.25 -30.68
N LEU A 2 -62.49 38.21 -31.86
CA LEU A 2 -61.35 37.35 -32.15
C LEU A 2 -60.07 38.18 -31.99
N LYS A 3 -59.16 37.75 -31.10
CA LYS A 3 -57.84 38.38 -30.97
C LYS A 3 -57.10 38.28 -32.31
N PRO A 4 -56.50 39.36 -32.82
CA PRO A 4 -55.80 39.30 -34.11
C PRO A 4 -54.65 38.29 -34.06
N LYS A 5 -54.60 37.39 -35.05
CA LYS A 5 -53.52 36.42 -35.26
C LYS A 5 -52.21 37.16 -35.53
N ARG A 6 -51.16 36.83 -34.77
CA ARG A 6 -49.79 37.31 -35.00
C ARG A 6 -49.38 36.99 -36.45
N LYS A 7 -49.02 38.02 -37.23
CA LYS A 7 -48.40 37.84 -38.54
C LYS A 7 -46.92 37.51 -38.32
N ILE A 8 -46.58 36.22 -38.42
CA ILE A 8 -45.19 35.76 -38.46
C ILE A 8 -44.63 36.21 -39.81
N THR A 9 -43.50 36.91 -39.78
CA THR A 9 -42.94 37.56 -40.99
C THR A 9 -42.06 36.53 -41.72
N ARG A 10 -41.98 36.55 -43.06
CA ARG A 10 -41.13 35.62 -43.86
C ARG A 10 -39.67 35.52 -43.37
N LYS A 11 -39.15 36.56 -42.70
CA LYS A 11 -37.83 36.57 -42.06
C LYS A 11 -37.66 35.55 -40.91
N GLU A 12 -38.74 35.15 -40.23
CA GLU A 12 -38.68 34.18 -39.12
C GLU A 12 -38.69 32.72 -39.60
N ILE A 13 -39.03 32.46 -40.87
CA ILE A 13 -39.19 31.10 -41.42
C ILE A 13 -37.90 30.59 -42.11
N GLN A 14 -36.90 31.45 -42.27
CA GLN A 14 -35.68 31.13 -43.03
C GLN A 14 -34.39 31.34 -42.20
N VAL A 15 -34.48 31.20 -40.89
CA VAL A 15 -33.31 31.03 -40.04
C VAL A 15 -33.13 29.52 -39.89
N ASP A 16 -32.27 28.94 -40.73
CA ASP A 16 -31.96 27.51 -40.67
C ASP A 16 -31.36 27.20 -39.29
N PRO A 17 -32.00 26.35 -38.46
CA PRO A 17 -31.50 26.00 -37.13
C PRO A 17 -30.07 25.46 -37.15
N MET A 18 -29.64 24.83 -38.25
CA MET A 18 -28.25 24.40 -38.41
C MET A 18 -27.31 25.57 -38.64
N LEU A 19 -27.70 26.56 -39.46
CA LEU A 19 -26.84 27.73 -39.70
C LEU A 19 -26.75 28.63 -38.46
N GLU A 20 -27.82 28.73 -37.68
CA GLU A 20 -27.82 29.46 -36.42
C GLU A 20 -26.99 28.74 -35.34
N THR A 21 -27.13 27.41 -35.23
CA THR A 21 -26.27 26.64 -34.31
C THR A 21 -24.81 26.68 -34.73
N MET A 22 -24.48 26.55 -36.02
CA MET A 22 -23.12 26.71 -36.53
C MET A 22 -22.58 28.12 -36.29
N GLY A 23 -23.39 29.16 -36.53
CA GLY A 23 -23.01 30.56 -36.27
C GLY A 23 -22.81 30.84 -34.78
N ASN A 24 -23.65 30.28 -33.91
CA ASN A 24 -23.53 30.43 -32.46
C ASN A 24 -22.33 29.63 -31.89
N VAL A 25 -22.08 28.42 -32.41
CA VAL A 25 -20.89 27.63 -32.09
C VAL A 25 -19.63 28.36 -32.54
N GLN A 26 -19.62 28.90 -33.76
CA GLN A 26 -18.50 29.66 -34.29
C GLN A 26 -18.25 30.93 -33.46
N LYS A 27 -19.30 31.70 -33.17
CA LYS A 27 -19.22 32.90 -32.34
C LYS A 27 -18.75 32.58 -30.93
N HIS A 28 -19.20 31.48 -30.32
CA HIS A 28 -18.75 31.05 -29.00
C HIS A 28 -17.27 30.64 -29.00
N PHE A 29 -16.84 29.90 -30.03
CA PHE A 29 -15.46 29.47 -30.19
C PHE A 29 -14.52 30.65 -30.48
N GLU A 30 -14.95 31.62 -31.29
CA GLU A 30 -14.22 32.86 -31.54
C GLU A 30 -14.11 33.72 -30.27
N THR A 31 -15.20 33.85 -29.51
CA THR A 31 -15.24 34.63 -28.27
C THR A 31 -14.32 34.05 -27.18
N HIS A 32 -14.26 32.72 -27.07
CA HIS A 32 -13.49 32.04 -26.02
C HIS A 32 -12.21 31.38 -26.53
N LYS A 33 -11.78 31.69 -27.76
CA LYS A 33 -10.63 31.07 -28.43
C LYS A 33 -9.38 31.09 -27.54
N GLN A 34 -9.10 32.24 -26.91
CA GLN A 34 -7.93 32.43 -26.05
C GLN A 34 -7.98 31.57 -24.77
N SER A 35 -9.18 31.38 -24.20
CA SER A 35 -9.39 30.49 -23.06
C SER A 35 -9.17 29.03 -23.46
N TYR A 36 -9.74 28.59 -24.59
CA TYR A 36 -9.55 27.23 -25.10
C TYR A 36 -8.09 26.93 -25.46
N THR A 37 -7.36 27.87 -26.06
CA THR A 37 -5.93 27.68 -26.33
C THR A 37 -5.13 27.52 -25.05
N ARG A 38 -5.46 28.28 -23.99
CA ARG A 38 -4.77 28.20 -22.69
C ARG A 38 -5.05 26.88 -21.98
N TYR A 39 -6.32 26.45 -21.95
CA TYR A 39 -6.69 25.15 -21.36
C TYR A 39 -6.13 23.99 -22.19
N GLY A 40 -6.20 24.07 -23.52
CA GLY A 40 -5.64 23.08 -24.44
C GLY A 40 -4.12 22.95 -24.28
N SER A 41 -3.39 24.06 -24.25
CA SER A 41 -1.93 24.03 -24.02
C SER A 41 -1.57 23.50 -22.64
N GLY A 42 -2.34 23.88 -21.61
CA GLY A 42 -2.14 23.38 -20.25
C GLY A 42 -2.35 21.87 -20.15
N LEU A 43 -3.41 21.35 -20.79
CA LEU A 43 -3.68 19.92 -20.87
C LEU A 43 -2.57 19.18 -21.62
N LEU A 44 -2.06 19.73 -22.72
CA LEU A 44 -0.99 19.13 -23.51
C LEU A 44 0.33 19.03 -22.73
N ILE A 45 0.71 20.10 -22.02
CA ILE A 45 1.88 20.10 -21.10
C ILE A 45 1.69 19.04 -20.00
N LEU A 46 0.49 18.94 -19.43
CA LEU A 46 0.17 17.96 -18.40
C LEU A 46 0.30 16.52 -18.92
N ILE A 47 -0.19 16.24 -20.14
CA ILE A 47 -0.04 14.92 -20.79
C ILE A 47 1.43 14.61 -21.04
N ILE A 48 2.22 15.54 -21.58
CA ILE A 48 3.66 15.35 -21.83
C ILE A 48 4.40 15.07 -20.52
N ALA A 49 4.10 15.84 -19.46
CA ALA A 49 4.68 15.62 -18.15
C ALA A 49 4.37 14.20 -17.64
N LEU A 50 3.10 13.76 -17.69
CA LEU A 50 2.71 12.41 -17.27
C LEU A 50 3.46 11.32 -18.04
N VAL A 51 3.55 11.42 -19.37
CA VAL A 51 4.28 10.44 -20.20
C VAL A 51 5.77 10.42 -19.85
N PHE A 52 6.40 11.58 -19.70
CA PHE A 52 7.82 11.68 -19.35
C PHE A 52 8.12 11.12 -17.95
N PHE A 53 7.28 11.42 -16.95
CA PHE A 53 7.41 10.87 -15.60
C PHE A 53 7.22 9.35 -15.59
N ASN A 54 6.20 8.83 -16.28
CA ASN A 54 5.96 7.38 -16.35
C ASN A 54 7.14 6.64 -17.00
N ASN A 55 7.66 7.12 -18.12
CA ASN A 55 8.78 6.48 -18.81
C ASN A 55 10.08 6.48 -17.97
N LYS A 56 10.34 7.58 -17.24
CA LYS A 56 11.44 7.62 -16.27
C LYS A 56 11.26 6.63 -15.13
N GLN A 57 10.04 6.51 -14.61
CA GLN A 57 9.74 5.59 -13.52
C GLN A 57 9.89 4.13 -13.96
N ASP A 58 9.49 3.77 -15.18
CA ASP A 58 9.67 2.43 -15.73
C ASP A 58 11.16 2.08 -15.90
N THR A 59 11.96 3.03 -16.38
CA THR A 59 13.41 2.87 -16.51
C THR A 59 14.08 2.69 -15.13
N ALA A 60 13.75 3.55 -14.17
CA ALA A 60 14.25 3.44 -12.80
C ALA A 60 13.83 2.11 -12.15
N GLN A 61 12.60 1.64 -12.40
CA GLN A 61 12.13 0.36 -11.88
C GLN A 61 12.91 -0.83 -12.48
N LEU A 62 13.29 -0.77 -13.76
CA LEU A 62 14.10 -1.80 -14.40
C LEU A 62 15.50 -1.89 -13.79
N GLU A 63 16.16 -0.74 -13.60
CA GLU A 63 17.47 -0.65 -12.94
C GLU A 63 17.40 -1.12 -11.48
N ALA A 64 16.36 -0.71 -10.76
CA ALA A 64 16.09 -1.15 -9.40
C ALA A 64 15.90 -2.67 -9.28
N ASN A 65 15.23 -3.29 -10.26
CA ASN A 65 15.08 -4.75 -10.31
C ASN A 65 16.43 -5.45 -10.48
N ALA A 66 17.31 -4.91 -11.32
CA ALA A 66 18.66 -5.45 -11.50
C ALA A 66 19.51 -5.28 -10.24
N ALA A 67 19.41 -4.12 -9.57
CA ALA A 67 20.08 -3.87 -8.29
C ALA A 67 19.58 -4.81 -7.18
N LEU A 68 18.27 -5.00 -7.07
CA LEU A 68 17.67 -5.99 -6.18
C LEU A 68 18.18 -7.40 -6.47
N GLY A 69 18.24 -7.81 -7.74
CA GLY A 69 18.78 -9.11 -8.12
C GLY A 69 20.22 -9.34 -7.62
N ARG A 70 21.09 -8.32 -7.73
CA ARG A 70 22.46 -8.38 -7.19
C ARG A 70 22.46 -8.47 -5.66
N ALA A 71 21.68 -7.62 -4.99
CA ALA A 71 21.57 -7.63 -3.53
C ALA A 71 21.10 -9.00 -3.01
N MET A 72 20.12 -9.62 -3.69
CA MET A 72 19.61 -10.94 -3.34
C MET A 72 20.67 -12.04 -3.47
N ILE A 73 21.56 -12.00 -4.47
CA ILE A 73 22.65 -12.99 -4.60
C ILE A 73 23.57 -12.95 -3.38
N VAL A 74 23.93 -11.74 -2.92
CA VAL A 74 24.81 -11.54 -1.75
C VAL A 74 24.08 -11.89 -0.45
N TRP A 75 22.78 -11.59 -0.36
CA TRP A 75 21.93 -12.02 0.76
C TRP A 75 21.92 -13.54 0.92
N GLU A 76 21.72 -14.28 -0.18
CA GLU A 76 21.69 -15.75 -0.17
C GLU A 76 23.05 -16.37 0.20
N SER A 77 24.16 -15.67 -0.09
CA SER A 77 25.49 -16.10 0.38
C SER A 77 25.73 -15.82 1.87
N LYS A 78 24.77 -15.20 2.57
CA LYS A 78 24.84 -14.80 4.00
C LYS A 78 26.00 -13.86 4.31
N ASP A 79 26.47 -13.13 3.31
CA ASP A 79 27.46 -12.07 3.49
C ASP A 79 26.73 -10.81 3.91
N TRP A 80 26.41 -10.73 5.21
CA TRP A 80 25.49 -9.72 5.74
C TRP A 80 26.00 -8.29 5.55
N ASP A 81 27.31 -8.07 5.63
CA ASP A 81 27.90 -6.73 5.48
C ASP A 81 27.84 -6.28 4.01
N ASN A 82 28.14 -7.15 3.05
CA ASN A 82 27.99 -6.80 1.64
C ASN A 82 26.52 -6.71 1.23
N ALA A 83 25.65 -7.56 1.79
CA ALA A 83 24.22 -7.50 1.53
C ALA A 83 23.62 -6.18 2.04
N GLU A 84 23.99 -5.76 3.26
CA GLU A 84 23.63 -4.45 3.83
C GLU A 84 23.95 -3.33 2.86
N PHE A 85 25.22 -3.24 2.43
CA PHE A 85 25.66 -2.21 1.49
C PHE A 85 24.85 -2.22 0.18
N GLN A 86 24.58 -3.38 -0.39
CA GLN A 86 23.81 -3.48 -1.64
C GLN A 86 22.34 -3.06 -1.45
N PHE A 87 21.73 -3.39 -0.30
CA PHE A 87 20.36 -2.97 -0.03
C PHE A 87 20.25 -1.49 0.36
N GLU A 88 21.24 -0.92 1.06
CA GLU A 88 21.33 0.53 1.33
C GLU A 88 21.41 1.30 0.02
N LEU A 89 22.30 0.88 -0.89
CA LEU A 89 22.40 1.49 -2.21
C LEU A 89 21.07 1.41 -2.98
N LEU A 90 20.41 0.25 -2.93
CA LEU A 90 19.11 0.05 -3.55
C LEU A 90 18.03 0.97 -2.96
N THR A 91 17.98 1.14 -1.64
CA THR A 91 17.01 2.03 -0.99
C THR A 91 17.29 3.50 -1.28
N ASP A 92 18.56 3.90 -1.33
CA ASP A 92 18.98 5.28 -1.53
C ASP A 92 18.76 5.74 -2.96
N GLU A 93 19.18 4.94 -3.95
CA GLU A 93 19.05 5.28 -5.37
C GLU A 93 17.63 5.07 -5.89
N PHE A 94 16.96 4.00 -5.42
CA PHE A 94 15.71 3.54 -6.00
C PHE A 94 14.53 3.49 -5.03
N GLY A 95 14.58 4.15 -3.87
CA GLY A 95 13.53 4.09 -2.83
C GLY A 95 12.10 4.45 -3.28
N HIS A 96 11.96 5.15 -4.41
CA HIS A 96 10.66 5.46 -5.03
C HIS A 96 10.07 4.31 -5.86
N THR A 97 10.88 3.31 -6.21
CA THR A 97 10.50 2.11 -6.96
C THR A 97 10.01 1.01 -6.02
N LYS A 98 9.33 -0.02 -6.54
CA LYS A 98 8.91 -1.18 -5.74
C LYS A 98 10.10 -1.94 -5.16
N SER A 99 11.19 -2.05 -5.92
CA SER A 99 12.38 -2.80 -5.52
C SER A 99 13.19 -2.04 -4.47
N GLY A 100 13.29 -0.72 -4.60
CA GLY A 100 13.85 0.13 -3.54
C GLY A 100 13.09 0.01 -2.22
N LYS A 101 11.75 0.08 -2.26
CA LYS A 101 10.93 -0.14 -1.06
C LYS A 101 11.17 -1.52 -0.44
N LEU A 102 11.28 -2.56 -1.27
CA LEU A 102 11.57 -3.92 -0.81
C LEU A 102 12.93 -4.03 -0.12
N GLY A 103 13.93 -3.23 -0.51
CA GLY A 103 15.23 -3.16 0.15
C GLY A 103 15.13 -2.91 1.66
N ASN A 104 14.19 -2.06 2.11
CA ASN A 104 13.95 -1.80 3.53
C ASN A 104 13.50 -3.04 4.32
N TYR A 105 12.77 -3.97 3.70
CA TYR A 105 12.40 -5.24 4.34
C TYR A 105 13.66 -6.07 4.64
N TYR A 106 14.54 -6.22 3.65
CA TYR A 106 15.77 -7.00 3.80
C TYR A 106 16.78 -6.32 4.72
N LEU A 107 16.94 -4.99 4.66
CA LEU A 107 17.74 -4.25 5.65
C LEU A 107 17.24 -4.51 7.07
N GLY A 108 15.92 -4.48 7.27
CA GLY A 108 15.29 -4.84 8.53
C GLY A 108 15.76 -6.20 9.05
N LEU A 109 15.72 -7.23 8.19
CA LEU A 109 16.16 -8.58 8.54
C LEU A 109 17.68 -8.68 8.78
N ILE A 110 18.53 -8.02 7.97
CA ILE A 110 19.99 -7.94 8.20
C ILE A 110 20.27 -7.30 9.57
N TYR A 111 19.65 -6.18 9.89
CA TYR A 111 19.90 -5.49 11.15
C TYR A 111 19.42 -6.33 12.34
N MET A 112 18.34 -7.09 12.20
CA MET A 112 17.94 -8.09 13.20
C MET A 112 19.01 -9.16 13.39
N GLN A 113 19.54 -9.72 12.30
CA GLN A 113 20.60 -10.72 12.33
C GLN A 113 21.88 -10.19 13.00
N LYS A 114 22.18 -8.90 12.84
CA LYS A 114 23.30 -8.19 13.47
C LYS A 114 23.00 -7.73 14.91
N GLY A 115 21.80 -7.97 15.43
CA GLY A 115 21.36 -7.55 16.77
C GLY A 115 21.06 -6.05 16.90
N ASN A 116 21.09 -5.29 15.80
CA ASN A 116 20.80 -3.86 15.77
C ASN A 116 19.28 -3.61 15.67
N LYS A 117 18.59 -3.84 16.80
CA LYS A 117 17.13 -3.72 16.89
C LYS A 117 16.60 -2.34 16.53
N GLU A 118 17.30 -1.27 16.88
CA GLU A 118 16.84 0.10 16.61
C GLU A 118 16.80 0.38 15.10
N THR A 119 17.85 -0.01 14.38
CA THR A 119 17.93 0.22 12.94
C THR A 119 17.00 -0.73 12.19
N ALA A 120 16.84 -1.96 12.68
CA ALA A 120 15.82 -2.88 12.19
C ALA A 120 14.39 -2.30 12.30
N LEU A 121 14.04 -1.70 13.44
CA LEU A 121 12.75 -1.03 13.62
C LEU A 121 12.55 0.08 12.60
N LYS A 122 13.57 0.90 12.34
CA LYS A 122 13.48 1.99 11.35
C LYS A 122 13.21 1.45 9.95
N ALA A 123 14.02 0.49 9.49
CA ALA A 123 13.89 -0.10 8.16
C ALA A 123 12.55 -0.83 7.97
N LEU A 124 12.14 -1.68 8.93
CA LEU A 124 10.86 -2.39 8.85
C LEU A 124 9.66 -1.44 8.92
N ASN A 125 9.72 -0.35 9.69
CA ASN A 125 8.66 0.66 9.72
C ASN A 125 8.55 1.41 8.39
N GLU A 126 9.67 1.78 7.78
CA GLU A 126 9.67 2.40 6.45
C GLU A 126 9.01 1.47 5.43
N PHE A 127 9.37 0.18 5.44
CA PHE A 127 8.74 -0.83 4.60
C PHE A 127 7.21 -0.92 4.83
N VAL A 128 6.74 -1.15 6.06
CA VAL A 128 5.29 -1.30 6.28
C VAL A 128 4.49 -0.01 6.06
N SER A 129 5.14 1.16 6.05
CA SER A 129 4.49 2.45 5.75
C SER A 129 4.25 2.66 4.25
N LYS A 130 5.12 2.10 3.40
CA LYS A 130 5.16 2.33 1.96
C LYS A 130 5.58 1.04 1.24
N ASN A 131 4.69 0.04 1.14
CA ASN A 131 4.98 -1.17 0.38
C ASN A 131 3.88 -1.54 -0.61
N ASP A 132 4.28 -2.36 -1.58
CA ASP A 132 3.45 -2.94 -2.62
C ASP A 132 3.35 -4.48 -2.45
N TYR A 133 3.75 -5.02 -1.29
CA TYR A 133 3.95 -6.46 -1.04
C TYR A 133 3.19 -6.96 0.21
N PRO A 134 1.86 -7.16 0.12
CA PRO A 134 1.02 -7.52 1.27
C PRO A 134 1.50 -8.75 2.07
N MET A 135 1.97 -9.80 1.39
CA MET A 135 2.47 -11.00 2.07
C MET A 135 3.74 -10.75 2.89
N LEU A 136 4.61 -9.85 2.43
CA LEU A 136 5.80 -9.46 3.16
C LEU A 136 5.47 -8.44 4.24
N GLU A 137 4.48 -7.57 4.03
CA GLU A 137 3.99 -6.65 5.05
C GLU A 137 3.50 -7.39 6.29
N SER A 138 2.74 -8.49 6.14
CA SER A 138 2.32 -9.28 7.30
C SER A 138 3.51 -9.83 8.08
N ASN A 139 4.52 -10.35 7.39
CA ASN A 139 5.72 -10.86 8.04
C ASN A 139 6.50 -9.74 8.72
N ALA A 140 6.70 -8.60 8.05
CA ALA A 140 7.38 -7.43 8.61
C ALA A 140 6.67 -6.91 9.87
N ARG A 141 5.34 -6.92 9.91
CA ARG A 141 4.58 -6.53 11.11
C ARG A 141 4.72 -7.52 12.26
N ILE A 142 4.80 -8.82 11.97
CA ILE A 142 5.13 -9.84 12.99
C ILE A 142 6.54 -9.59 13.54
N GLN A 143 7.53 -9.37 12.67
CA GLN A 143 8.90 -9.05 13.08
C GLN A 143 9.00 -7.76 13.92
N LEU A 144 8.29 -6.71 13.51
CA LEU A 144 8.16 -5.49 14.33
C LEU A 144 7.58 -5.81 15.70
N ALA A 145 6.55 -6.65 15.79
CA ALA A 145 5.95 -7.03 17.06
C ALA A 145 6.92 -7.82 17.95
N GLU A 146 7.74 -8.71 17.40
CA GLU A 146 8.81 -9.41 18.13
C GLU A 146 9.86 -8.44 18.67
N ILE A 147 10.31 -7.47 17.86
CA ILE A 147 11.28 -6.47 18.31
C ILE A 147 10.67 -5.61 19.42
N TYR A 148 9.44 -5.10 19.24
CA TYR A 148 8.75 -4.31 20.27
C TYR A 148 8.52 -5.10 21.55
N LYS A 149 8.09 -6.37 21.47
CA LYS A 149 7.98 -7.27 22.63
C LYS A 149 9.33 -7.37 23.36
N SER A 150 10.42 -7.59 22.62
CA SER A 150 11.76 -7.72 23.20
C SER A 150 12.28 -6.44 23.86
N ASN A 151 11.69 -5.30 23.52
CA ASN A 151 11.94 -3.99 24.13
C ASN A 151 10.93 -3.65 25.25
N ASN A 152 10.11 -4.62 25.68
CA ASN A 152 9.01 -4.47 26.63
C ASN A 152 7.90 -3.48 26.19
N ASP A 153 7.83 -3.16 24.90
CA ASP A 153 6.78 -2.30 24.32
C ASP A 153 5.63 -3.16 23.79
N LEU A 154 4.88 -3.77 24.71
CA LEU A 154 3.75 -4.65 24.39
C LEU A 154 2.64 -3.90 23.63
N ALA A 155 2.48 -2.60 23.88
CA ALA A 155 1.47 -1.78 23.23
C ALA A 155 1.72 -1.67 21.71
N ASN A 156 2.95 -1.36 21.29
CA ASN A 156 3.27 -1.34 19.87
C ASN A 156 3.29 -2.76 19.28
N ALA A 157 3.75 -3.77 20.02
CA ALA A 157 3.70 -5.16 19.54
C ALA A 157 2.27 -5.60 19.17
N ILE A 158 1.32 -5.40 20.09
CA ILE A 158 -0.11 -5.68 19.87
C ILE A 158 -0.66 -4.87 18.69
N LYS A 159 -0.30 -3.58 18.60
CA LYS A 159 -0.72 -2.70 17.51
C LYS A 159 -0.29 -3.26 16.14
N HIS A 160 0.95 -3.71 15.99
CA HIS A 160 1.44 -4.25 14.72
C HIS A 160 0.74 -5.56 14.35
N LEU A 161 0.53 -6.48 15.29
CA LEU A 161 -0.18 -7.74 15.04
C LEU A 161 -1.64 -7.51 14.62
N ARG A 162 -2.35 -6.58 15.25
CA ARG A 162 -3.74 -6.24 14.87
C ARG A 162 -3.87 -5.73 13.43
N GLN A 163 -2.82 -5.11 12.87
CA GLN A 163 -2.85 -4.63 11.48
C GLN A 163 -2.76 -5.78 10.48
N VAL A 164 -2.23 -6.96 10.86
CA VAL A 164 -2.12 -8.13 9.96
C VAL A 164 -3.49 -8.60 9.45
N ASP A 165 -4.53 -8.50 10.28
CA ASP A 165 -5.90 -8.92 9.90
C ASP A 165 -6.44 -8.13 8.69
N LYS A 166 -6.00 -6.87 8.54
CA LYS A 166 -6.39 -5.95 7.46
C LYS A 166 -5.59 -6.14 6.16
N ILE A 167 -4.50 -6.91 6.21
CA ILE A 167 -3.62 -7.13 5.07
C ILE A 167 -4.17 -8.26 4.21
N LYS A 168 -3.97 -8.15 2.89
CA LYS A 168 -4.29 -9.21 1.92
C LYS A 168 -3.19 -10.28 1.91
N CYS A 169 -3.08 -11.03 3.01
CA CYS A 169 -2.20 -12.19 3.16
C CYS A 169 -3.00 -13.49 3.35
N SER A 170 -2.32 -14.63 3.39
CA SER A 170 -2.97 -15.94 3.52
C SER A 170 -3.67 -16.12 4.87
N SER A 171 -4.71 -16.97 4.93
CA SER A 171 -5.40 -17.28 6.20
C SER A 171 -4.43 -17.83 7.24
N SER A 172 -3.55 -18.75 6.84
CA SER A 172 -2.47 -19.28 7.69
C SER A 172 -1.61 -18.18 8.33
N GLN A 173 -1.18 -17.17 7.57
CA GLN A 173 -0.42 -16.04 8.12
C GLN A 173 -1.24 -15.21 9.12
N LYS A 174 -2.54 -15.01 8.84
CA LYS A 174 -3.45 -14.32 9.77
C LYS A 174 -3.65 -15.12 11.05
N HIS A 175 -3.84 -16.43 10.96
CA HIS A 175 -3.98 -17.32 12.11
C HIS A 175 -2.74 -17.24 12.99
N SER A 176 -1.53 -17.39 12.41
CA SER A 176 -0.28 -17.30 13.16
C SER A 176 -0.11 -15.95 13.87
N ALA A 177 -0.45 -14.84 13.19
CA ALA A 177 -0.42 -13.52 13.81
C ALA A 177 -1.45 -13.36 14.95
N LYS A 178 -2.67 -13.92 14.78
CA LYS A 178 -3.72 -13.90 15.81
C LYS A 178 -3.34 -14.76 17.02
N ILE A 179 -2.73 -15.94 16.81
CA ILE A 179 -2.19 -16.77 17.90
C ILE A 179 -1.16 -15.97 18.70
N TYR A 180 -0.18 -15.37 18.01
CA TYR A 180 0.82 -14.58 18.70
C TYR A 180 0.21 -13.35 19.42
N LEU A 181 -0.82 -12.73 18.84
CA LEU A 181 -1.57 -11.66 19.50
C LEU A 181 -2.25 -12.15 20.78
N ALA A 182 -2.88 -13.32 20.77
CA ALA A 182 -3.52 -13.89 21.94
C ALA A 182 -2.51 -14.20 23.06
N GLU A 183 -1.33 -14.71 22.70
CA GLU A 183 -0.23 -14.91 23.67
C GLU A 183 0.20 -13.60 24.32
N LEU A 184 0.42 -12.54 23.53
CA LEU A 184 0.80 -11.22 24.07
C LEU A 184 -0.30 -10.59 24.94
N LEU A 185 -1.56 -10.83 24.61
CA LEU A 185 -2.69 -10.35 25.41
C LEU A 185 -2.76 -11.09 26.75
N LEU A 186 -2.49 -12.40 26.75
CA LEU A 186 -2.39 -13.18 27.99
C LEU A 186 -1.22 -12.69 28.86
N ASP A 187 -0.04 -12.46 28.26
CA ASP A 187 1.13 -11.87 28.93
C ASP A 187 0.83 -10.47 29.49
N SER A 188 -0.15 -9.75 28.92
CA SER A 188 -0.57 -8.41 29.33
C SER A 188 -1.80 -8.39 30.24
N GLU A 189 -2.19 -9.54 30.82
CA GLU A 189 -3.38 -9.71 31.68
C GLU A 189 -4.72 -9.36 30.99
N LYS A 190 -4.76 -9.34 29.66
CA LYS A 190 -5.96 -9.08 28.84
C LYS A 190 -6.62 -10.39 28.43
N THR A 191 -6.95 -11.18 29.42
CA THR A 191 -7.45 -12.56 29.28
C THR A 191 -8.71 -12.64 28.42
N ASP A 192 -9.68 -11.74 28.63
CA ASP A 192 -10.94 -11.73 27.86
C ASP A 192 -10.70 -11.54 26.36
N GLU A 193 -9.80 -10.62 25.98
CA GLU A 193 -9.44 -10.37 24.58
C GLU A 193 -8.70 -11.57 23.96
N ALA A 194 -7.81 -12.21 24.73
CA ALA A 194 -7.11 -13.41 24.30
C ALA A 194 -8.09 -14.57 24.07
N GLU A 195 -9.05 -14.76 24.98
CA GLU A 195 -10.09 -15.79 24.91
C GLU A 195 -10.96 -15.62 23.65
N GLU A 196 -11.39 -14.39 23.37
CA GLU A 196 -12.19 -14.09 22.19
C GLU A 196 -11.45 -14.47 20.89
N ILE A 197 -10.16 -14.16 20.81
CA ILE A 197 -9.34 -14.48 19.63
C ILE A 197 -9.23 -15.99 19.43
N VAL A 198 -8.87 -16.74 20.48
CA VAL A 198 -8.67 -18.19 20.33
C VAL A 198 -9.99 -18.92 20.07
N LYS A 199 -11.12 -18.49 20.65
CA LYS A 199 -12.45 -19.03 20.31
C LYS A 199 -12.77 -18.83 18.84
N LYS A 200 -12.49 -17.66 18.28
CA LYS A 200 -12.69 -17.39 16.84
C LYS A 200 -11.84 -18.31 15.99
N ILE A 201 -10.55 -18.45 16.30
CA ILE A 201 -9.66 -19.37 15.58
C ILE A 201 -10.19 -20.80 15.65
N LEU A 202 -10.59 -21.29 16.82
CA LEU A 202 -11.08 -22.67 16.98
C LEU A 202 -12.39 -22.96 16.24
N ALA A 203 -13.14 -21.92 15.87
CA ALA A 203 -14.38 -22.03 15.09
C ALA A 203 -14.16 -21.93 13.57
N GLU A 204 -12.95 -21.60 13.11
CA GLU A 204 -12.60 -21.53 11.69
C GLU A 204 -12.23 -22.93 11.14
N ASP A 205 -12.75 -23.28 9.95
CA ASP A 205 -12.55 -24.61 9.35
C ASP A 205 -11.17 -24.81 8.72
N ASP A 206 -10.50 -23.72 8.29
CA ASP A 206 -9.24 -23.75 7.53
C ASP A 206 -7.98 -23.51 8.37
N VAL A 207 -8.06 -23.77 9.68
CA VAL A 207 -6.95 -23.59 10.63
C VAL A 207 -6.01 -24.80 10.61
N SER A 208 -4.70 -24.54 10.53
CA SER A 208 -3.70 -25.60 10.64
C SER A 208 -3.72 -26.28 12.02
N ASP A 209 -3.38 -27.58 12.07
CA ASP A 209 -3.30 -28.33 13.35
C ASP A 209 -2.39 -27.65 14.36
N PHE A 210 -1.29 -27.05 13.90
CA PHE A 210 -0.38 -26.28 14.75
C PHE A 210 -1.08 -25.10 15.42
N ASN A 211 -1.77 -24.25 14.64
CA ASN A 211 -2.46 -23.08 15.17
C ASN A 211 -3.66 -23.49 16.04
N LYS A 212 -4.35 -24.58 15.69
CA LYS A 212 -5.46 -25.13 16.48
C LYS A 212 -4.99 -25.65 17.84
N ASN A 213 -3.92 -26.44 17.87
CA ASN A 213 -3.33 -26.93 19.11
C ASN A 213 -2.86 -25.77 20.00
N ARG A 214 -2.25 -24.74 19.39
CA ARG A 214 -1.80 -23.56 20.13
C ARG A 214 -2.97 -22.74 20.71
N ALA A 215 -4.03 -22.54 19.93
CA ALA A 215 -5.26 -21.92 20.41
C ALA A 215 -5.89 -22.69 21.58
N GLN A 216 -5.92 -24.03 21.51
CA GLN A 216 -6.42 -24.88 22.61
C GLN A 216 -5.57 -24.76 23.87
N GLN A 217 -4.23 -24.70 23.75
CA GLN A 217 -3.35 -24.49 24.89
C GLN A 217 -3.63 -23.15 25.58
N ILE A 218 -3.71 -22.06 24.81
CA ILE A 218 -4.03 -20.73 25.34
C ILE A 218 -5.40 -20.75 26.00
N PHE A 219 -6.41 -21.34 25.34
CA PHE A 219 -7.75 -21.45 25.91
C PHE A 219 -7.76 -22.23 27.23
N GLY A 220 -7.03 -23.34 27.31
CA GLY A 220 -6.88 -24.12 28.54
C GLY A 220 -6.21 -23.35 29.67
N MET A 221 -5.19 -22.53 29.37
CA MET A 221 -4.53 -21.64 30.34
C MET A 221 -5.46 -20.55 30.89
N ILE A 222 -6.48 -20.15 30.11
CA ILE A 222 -7.47 -19.14 30.52
C ILE A 222 -8.54 -19.74 31.44
N THR A 223 -8.97 -20.98 31.15
CA THR A 223 -10.10 -21.62 31.85
C THR A 223 -9.72 -22.47 33.05
N GLY A 224 -8.43 -22.83 33.19
CA GLY A 224 -7.90 -23.69 34.26
C GLY A 224 -7.38 -22.88 35.43
#